data_AF-A0A023G3M7-F1
#
_entry.id   AF-A0A023G3M7-F1
#
_cell.length_a   1.000
_cell.length_b   1.000
_cell.length_c   1.000
_cell.angle_alpha   90.00
_cell.angle_beta   90.00
_cell.angle_gamma   90.00
#
_symmetry.space_group_name_H-M   'P 1'
#
loop_
_entity.id
_entity.type
_entity.pdbx_description
1 polymer ?
#
loop_
_entity_poly.entity_id
_entity_poly.type
_entity_poly.pdbx_seq_one_letter_code
_entity_poly.pdbx_strand_id
1 'polypeptide(L)'
;EGAQLAGLQSVRSAAATGLFIGCLLFLVGFLGCCGAMRESRVMLTCYFVILLVIAIFLIAVMALAFSYINSSKMEEALSEHFKDVITGGRRDKEPWQQEEDKEAVLFVQTEFRCCGGRGPQDYVDNNLDVPPSCYDTQDS
;
A
#
# COMPACT_ATOMS: atom_id res chain seq x y z
N GLU A 1 -6.65 27.05 7.73
CA GLU A 1 -6.79 26.92 6.26
C GLU A 1 -5.80 25.92 5.61
N GLY A 2 -4.79 25.39 6.32
CA GLY A 2 -3.81 24.43 5.74
C GLY A 2 -4.26 22.96 5.65
N ALA A 3 -5.29 22.54 6.40
CA ALA A 3 -5.74 21.14 6.44
C ALA A 3 -6.47 20.68 5.16
N GLN A 4 -7.16 21.59 4.46
CA GLN A 4 -7.89 21.26 3.22
C GLN A 4 -6.97 21.00 2.02
N LEU A 5 -5.77 21.59 1.99
CA LEU A 5 -4.80 21.39 0.91
C LEU A 5 -4.13 20.01 0.96
N ALA A 6 -3.96 19.42 2.15
CA ALA A 6 -3.35 18.11 2.33
C ALA A 6 -4.25 16.96 1.85
N GLY A 7 -5.56 17.01 2.19
CA GLY A 7 -6.53 16.00 1.78
C GLY A 7 -6.75 15.96 0.25
N LEU A 8 -6.83 17.14 -0.38
CA LEU A 8 -6.91 17.23 -1.85
C LEU A 8 -5.66 16.67 -2.54
N GLN A 9 -4.47 16.81 -1.95
CA GLN A 9 -3.24 16.30 -2.57
C GLN A 9 -3.18 14.77 -2.57
N SER A 10 -3.62 14.12 -1.49
CA SER A 10 -3.72 12.65 -1.41
C SER A 10 -4.75 12.11 -2.41
N VAL A 11 -5.93 12.74 -2.46
CA VAL A 11 -7.00 12.36 -3.40
C VAL A 11 -6.62 12.60 -4.87
N ARG A 12 -5.92 13.71 -5.17
CA ARG A 12 -5.47 14.02 -6.54
C ARG A 12 -4.43 13.02 -7.07
N SER A 13 -3.50 12.59 -6.22
CA SER A 13 -2.50 11.57 -6.58
C SER A 13 -3.13 10.21 -6.84
N ALA A 14 -4.02 9.78 -5.93
CA ALA A 14 -4.77 8.54 -6.07
C ALA A 14 -5.64 8.54 -7.35
N ALA A 15 -6.36 9.64 -7.60
CA ALA A 15 -7.21 9.79 -8.78
C ALA A 15 -6.41 9.78 -10.10
N ALA A 16 -5.27 10.48 -10.15
CA ALA A 16 -4.40 10.49 -11.33
C ALA A 16 -3.85 9.10 -11.64
N THR A 17 -3.45 8.35 -10.61
CA THR A 17 -2.93 6.99 -10.74
C THR A 17 -4.02 6.03 -11.22
N GLY A 18 -5.22 6.11 -10.63
CA GLY A 18 -6.37 5.32 -11.05
C GLY A 18 -6.78 5.57 -12.50
N LEU A 19 -6.78 6.84 -12.93
CA LEU A 19 -7.09 7.21 -14.31
C LEU A 19 -6.03 6.66 -15.27
N PHE A 20 -4.75 6.77 -14.92
CA PHE A 20 -3.66 6.22 -15.72
C PHE A 20 -3.77 4.70 -15.90
N ILE A 21 -3.98 3.97 -14.79
CA ILE A 21 -4.16 2.51 -14.81
C ILE A 21 -5.41 2.15 -15.63
N GLY A 22 -6.53 2.84 -15.41
CA GLY A 22 -7.78 2.62 -16.13
C GLY A 22 -7.64 2.81 -17.65
N CYS A 23 -6.94 3.87 -18.07
CA CYS A 23 -6.65 4.10 -19.49
C CYS A 23 -5.81 2.96 -20.10
N LEU A 24 -4.78 2.48 -19.40
CA LEU A 24 -3.96 1.36 -19.88
C LEU A 24 -4.78 0.07 -20.01
N LEU A 25 -5.60 -0.26 -19.01
CA LEU A 25 -6.48 -1.43 -19.03
C LEU A 25 -7.50 -1.35 -20.17
N PHE A 26 -8.07 -0.18 -20.43
CA PHE A 26 -8.98 0.04 -21.54
C PHE A 26 -8.29 -0.18 -22.89
N LEU A 27 -7.08 0.36 -23.09
CA LEU A 27 -6.31 0.17 -24.32
C LEU A 27 -5.94 -1.29 -24.55
N VAL A 28 -5.50 -2.00 -23.51
CA VAL A 28 -5.17 -3.43 -23.58
C VAL A 28 -6.42 -4.25 -23.92
N GLY A 29 -7.56 -3.96 -23.28
CA GLY A 29 -8.84 -4.62 -23.57
C GLY A 29 -9.36 -4.34 -24.98
N PHE A 30 -9.25 -3.10 -25.45
CA PHE A 30 -9.64 -2.72 -26.81
C PHE A 30 -8.77 -3.43 -27.87
N LEU A 31 -7.45 -3.48 -27.65
CA LEU A 31 -6.53 -4.23 -28.52
C LEU A 31 -6.84 -5.73 -28.54
N GLY A 32 -7.22 -6.32 -27.41
CA GLY A 32 -7.68 -7.70 -27.34
C GLY A 32 -8.99 -7.94 -28.11
N CYS A 33 -10.01 -7.11 -27.86
CA CYS A 33 -11.33 -7.26 -28.49
C CYS A 33 -11.27 -7.01 -30.00
N CYS A 34 -10.69 -5.89 -30.43
CA CYS A 34 -10.55 -5.59 -31.86
C CYS A 34 -9.54 -6.51 -32.55
N GLY A 35 -8.53 -7.03 -31.84
CA GLY A 35 -7.57 -7.99 -32.37
C GLY A 35 -8.23 -9.33 -32.70
N ALA A 36 -9.11 -9.80 -31.83
CA ALA A 36 -9.92 -11.00 -32.05
C ALA A 36 -10.93 -10.81 -33.19
N MET A 37 -11.65 -9.68 -33.22
CA MET A 37 -12.66 -9.42 -34.25
C MET A 37 -12.05 -9.23 -35.65
N ARG A 38 -10.85 -8.67 -35.76
CA ARG A 38 -10.24 -8.32 -37.05
C ARG A 38 -9.39 -9.45 -37.66
N GLU A 39 -9.31 -10.61 -37.00
CA GLU A 39 -8.45 -11.76 -37.35
C GLU A 39 -6.99 -11.34 -37.67
N SER A 40 -6.56 -10.19 -37.12
CA SER A 40 -5.29 -9.58 -37.46
C SER A 40 -4.22 -10.17 -36.58
N ARG A 41 -3.42 -11.06 -37.16
CA ARG A 41 -2.31 -11.72 -36.44
C ARG A 41 -1.38 -10.71 -35.79
N VAL A 42 -1.07 -9.60 -36.45
CA VAL A 42 -0.17 -8.55 -35.92
C VAL A 42 -0.73 -7.94 -34.63
N MET A 43 -2.01 -7.62 -34.58
CA MET A 43 -2.62 -6.96 -33.42
C MET A 43 -2.76 -7.91 -32.23
N LEU A 44 -3.10 -9.18 -32.49
CA LEU A 44 -3.09 -10.25 -31.48
C LEU A 44 -1.68 -10.55 -30.96
N THR A 45 -0.66 -10.55 -31.82
CA THR A 45 0.73 -10.72 -31.41
C THR A 45 1.20 -9.56 -30.53
N CYS A 46 0.89 -8.31 -30.88
CA CYS A 46 1.19 -7.16 -30.02
C CYS A 46 0.52 -7.28 -28.64
N TYR A 47 -0.76 -7.67 -28.60
CA TYR A 47 -1.47 -7.92 -27.34
C TYR A 47 -0.77 -8.99 -26.49
N PHE A 48 -0.42 -10.12 -27.09
CA PHE A 48 0.29 -11.20 -26.39
C PHE A 48 1.66 -10.78 -25.87
N VAL A 49 2.43 -10.00 -26.65
CA VAL A 49 3.73 -9.47 -26.21
C VAL A 49 3.56 -8.52 -25.02
N ILE A 50 2.57 -7.62 -25.06
CA ILE A 50 2.26 -6.71 -23.94
C ILE A 50 1.91 -7.52 -22.68
N LEU A 51 1.06 -8.55 -22.80
CA LEU A 51 0.71 -9.42 -21.69
C LEU A 51 1.93 -10.18 -21.14
N LEU A 52 2.80 -10.70 -22.01
CA LEU A 52 4.02 -11.39 -21.57
C LEU A 52 4.95 -10.45 -20.81
N VAL A 53 5.14 -9.22 -21.27
CA VAL A 53 5.96 -8.22 -20.56
C VAL A 53 5.37 -7.92 -19.19
N ILE A 54 4.05 -7.71 -19.10
CA ILE A 54 3.36 -7.51 -17.82
C ILE A 54 3.52 -8.73 -16.92
N ALA A 55 3.38 -9.94 -17.45
CA ALA A 55 3.52 -11.17 -16.67
C ALA A 55 4.94 -11.34 -16.11
N ILE A 56 5.97 -11.09 -16.92
CA ILE A 56 7.37 -11.13 -16.47
C ILE A 56 7.61 -10.08 -15.39
N PHE A 57 7.10 -8.86 -15.58
CA PHE A 57 7.22 -7.79 -14.59
C PHE A 57 6.55 -8.17 -13.27
N LEU A 58 5.33 -8.70 -13.31
CA LEU A 58 4.62 -9.16 -12.12
C LEU A 58 5.38 -10.29 -11.41
N ILE A 59 5.88 -11.29 -12.15
CA ILE A 59 6.68 -12.38 -11.58
C ILE A 59 7.96 -11.82 -10.92
N ALA A 60 8.64 -10.87 -11.55
CA ALA A 60 9.83 -10.23 -10.99
C ALA A 60 9.50 -9.47 -9.69
N VAL A 61 8.43 -8.68 -9.68
CA VAL A 61 7.98 -7.96 -8.47
C VAL A 61 7.61 -8.95 -7.36
N MET A 62 6.89 -10.03 -7.68
CA MET A 62 6.53 -11.06 -6.71
C MET A 62 7.75 -11.79 -6.16
N ALA A 63 8.72 -12.13 -7.01
CA ALA A 63 9.97 -12.76 -6.58
C ALA A 63 10.80 -11.83 -5.68
N LEU A 64 10.87 -10.54 -6.03
CA LEU A 64 11.50 -9.53 -5.19
C LEU A 64 10.77 -9.41 -3.86
N ALA A 65 9.46 -9.23 -3.85
CA ALA A 65 8.66 -9.14 -2.64
C ALA A 65 8.87 -10.38 -1.75
N PHE A 66 8.85 -11.59 -2.31
CA PHE A 66 9.10 -12.82 -1.58
C PHE A 66 10.52 -12.88 -1.00
N SER A 67 11.53 -12.46 -1.78
CA SER A 67 12.92 -12.35 -1.30
C SER A 67 13.06 -11.32 -0.17
N TYR A 68 12.32 -10.21 -0.26
CA TYR A 68 12.29 -9.18 0.76
C TYR A 68 11.58 -9.67 2.01
N ILE A 69 10.42 -10.32 1.93
CA ILE A 69 9.70 -10.89 3.08
C ILE A 69 10.57 -11.91 3.82
N ASN A 70 11.31 -12.74 3.09
CA ASN A 70 12.22 -13.70 3.71
C ASN A 70 13.46 -13.04 4.35
N SER A 71 13.71 -11.77 4.03
CA SER A 71 14.73 -10.97 4.69
C SER A 71 14.05 -10.20 5.83
N SER A 72 14.55 -10.33 7.06
CA SER A 72 14.08 -9.55 8.22
C SER A 72 14.02 -8.02 8.01
N LYS A 73 14.63 -7.53 6.93
CA LYS A 73 14.58 -6.14 6.45
C LYS A 73 13.18 -5.62 6.15
N MET A 74 12.27 -6.46 5.64
CA MET A 74 10.88 -6.03 5.34
C MET A 74 10.12 -5.77 6.63
N GLU A 75 10.25 -6.70 7.58
CA GLU A 75 9.70 -6.56 8.92
C GLU A 75 10.27 -5.33 9.61
N GLU A 76 11.59 -5.14 9.58
CA GLU A 76 12.24 -3.98 10.20
C GLU A 76 11.79 -2.65 9.59
N ALA A 77 11.74 -2.56 8.26
CA ALA A 77 11.25 -1.37 7.56
C ALA A 77 9.76 -1.10 7.84
N LEU A 78 8.94 -2.15 7.89
CA LEU A 78 7.52 -2.04 8.18
C LEU A 78 7.29 -1.61 9.64
N SER A 79 7.99 -2.23 10.59
CA SER A 79 7.94 -1.88 12.00
C SER A 79 8.40 -0.44 12.24
N GLU A 80 9.47 0.00 11.56
CA GLU A 80 9.95 1.39 11.66
C GLU A 80 8.94 2.39 11.06
N HIS A 81 8.33 2.06 9.92
CA HIS A 81 7.24 2.86 9.35
C HIS A 81 6.02 2.94 10.26
N PHE A 82 5.60 1.82 10.85
CA PHE A 82 4.47 1.80 11.80
C PHE A 82 4.76 2.65 13.02
N LYS A 83 5.98 2.55 13.57
CA LYS A 83 6.42 3.40 14.68
C LYS A 83 6.42 4.88 14.31
N ASP A 84 6.89 5.24 13.12
CA ASP A 84 6.89 6.63 12.64
C ASP A 84 5.46 7.19 12.50
N VAL A 85 4.52 6.38 12.00
CA VAL A 85 3.10 6.77 11.90
C VAL A 85 2.48 6.98 13.28
N ILE A 86 2.73 6.07 14.23
CA ILE A 86 2.20 6.14 15.60
C ILE A 86 2.74 7.37 16.35
N THR A 87 4.04 7.64 16.21
CA THR A 87 4.73 8.72 16.93
C THR A 87 4.60 10.09 16.25
N GLY A 88 3.97 10.16 15.07
CA GLY A 88 3.87 11.37 14.26
C GLY A 88 5.12 11.70 13.43
N GLY A 89 6.22 10.99 13.67
CA GLY A 89 7.47 11.07 12.91
C GLY A 89 8.13 12.46 12.91
N ARG A 90 9.16 12.64 12.06
CA ARG A 90 9.94 13.89 11.88
C ARG A 90 9.14 15.09 11.31
N ARG A 91 7.80 15.06 11.33
CA ARG A 91 6.95 16.01 10.60
C ARG A 91 6.41 17.18 11.41
N ASP A 92 6.89 17.40 12.65
CA ASP A 92 6.38 18.44 13.56
C ASP A 92 4.85 18.45 13.68
N LYS A 93 4.20 17.29 13.46
CA LYS A 93 2.77 17.08 13.65
C LYS A 93 2.59 16.52 15.05
N GLU A 94 1.57 16.95 15.80
CA GLU A 94 1.35 16.28 17.08
C GLU A 94 1.02 14.81 16.82
N PRO A 95 1.52 13.90 17.66
CA PRO A 95 1.14 12.49 17.61
C PRO A 95 -0.38 12.37 17.59
N TRP A 96 -0.93 11.43 16.82
CA TRP A 96 -2.37 11.16 16.86
C TRP A 96 -3.28 12.35 16.47
N GLN A 97 -2.88 13.22 15.54
CA GLN A 97 -3.78 14.31 15.06
C GLN A 97 -4.51 14.02 13.74
N GLN A 98 -4.02 13.10 12.90
CA GLN A 98 -4.70 12.74 11.66
C GLN A 98 -5.60 11.53 11.89
N GLU A 99 -6.91 11.78 11.94
CA GLU A 99 -7.93 10.74 12.11
C GLU A 99 -7.78 9.63 11.06
N GLU A 100 -7.40 9.99 9.84
CA GLU A 100 -7.10 9.07 8.74
C GLU A 100 -5.95 8.09 9.05
N ASP A 101 -4.86 8.60 9.64
CA ASP A 101 -3.69 7.78 10.00
C ASP A 101 -4.05 6.84 11.17
N LYS A 102 -4.88 7.32 12.11
CA LYS A 102 -5.38 6.50 13.22
C LYS A 102 -6.26 5.36 12.73
N GLU A 103 -7.27 5.66 11.91
CA GLU A 103 -8.19 4.65 11.38
C GLU A 103 -7.43 3.56 10.62
N ALA A 104 -6.42 3.94 9.84
CA ALA A 104 -5.55 2.99 9.16
C ALA A 104 -4.78 2.09 10.14
N VAL A 105 -4.17 2.66 11.19
CA VAL A 105 -3.45 1.89 12.21
C VAL A 105 -4.39 0.97 13.00
N LEU A 106 -5.56 1.46 13.42
CA LEU A 106 -6.58 0.67 14.12
C LEU A 106 -7.08 -0.49 13.24
N PHE A 107 -7.33 -0.22 11.96
CA PHE A 107 -7.76 -1.22 11.00
C PHE A 107 -6.70 -2.32 10.83
N VAL A 108 -5.44 -1.95 10.61
CA VAL A 108 -4.36 -2.94 10.44
C VAL A 108 -4.18 -3.77 11.72
N GLN A 109 -4.18 -3.16 12.90
CA GLN A 109 -4.04 -3.89 14.15
C GLN A 109 -5.17 -4.88 14.40
N THR A 110 -6.40 -4.48 14.04
CA THR A 110 -7.57 -5.35 14.17
C THR A 110 -7.56 -6.49 13.15
N GLU A 111 -7.26 -6.20 11.89
CA GLU A 111 -7.29 -7.17 10.78
C GLU A 111 -6.15 -8.20 10.91
N PHE A 112 -4.94 -7.74 11.23
CA PHE A 112 -3.76 -8.59 11.32
C PHE A 112 -3.45 -9.05 12.75
N ARG A 113 -4.28 -8.68 13.73
CA ARG A 113 -4.12 -9.00 15.17
C ARG A 113 -2.70 -8.72 15.66
N CYS A 114 -2.23 -7.51 15.42
CA CYS A 114 -0.91 -7.05 15.85
C CYS A 114 -1.01 -5.79 16.71
N CYS A 115 0.11 -5.35 17.26
CA CYS A 115 0.17 -4.14 18.07
C CYS A 115 1.45 -3.37 17.85
N GLY A 116 1.33 -2.10 17.46
CA GLY A 116 2.49 -1.25 17.18
C GLY A 116 3.32 -1.76 15.99
N GLY A 117 4.53 -1.20 15.85
CA GLY A 117 5.52 -1.71 14.89
C GLY A 117 6.31 -2.89 15.45
N ARG A 118 6.70 -2.81 16.72
CA ARG A 118 7.42 -3.87 17.47
C ARG A 118 6.69 -4.35 18.72
N GLY A 119 5.56 -3.73 19.06
CA GLY A 119 4.76 -4.06 20.23
C GLY A 119 4.10 -2.85 20.87
N PRO A 120 3.37 -3.04 21.98
CA PRO A 120 2.70 -1.96 22.72
C PRO A 120 3.67 -0.90 23.26
N GLN A 121 4.95 -1.23 23.41
CA GLN A 121 5.99 -0.29 23.85
C GLN A 121 6.16 0.90 22.91
N ASP A 122 5.83 0.76 21.62
CA ASP A 122 5.89 1.89 20.69
C ASP A 122 4.94 3.04 21.09
N TYR A 123 3.88 2.73 21.85
CA TYR A 123 2.97 3.73 22.43
C TYR A 123 3.50 4.23 23.78
N VAL A 124 3.84 3.29 24.68
CA VAL A 124 4.26 3.60 26.06
C VAL A 124 5.52 4.45 26.11
N ASP A 125 6.53 4.11 25.28
CA ASP A 125 7.80 4.85 25.20
C ASP A 125 7.61 6.31 24.76
N ASN A 126 6.51 6.61 24.07
CA ASN A 126 6.16 7.93 23.57
C ASN A 126 5.08 8.64 24.40
N ASN A 127 4.73 8.11 25.58
CA ASN A 127 3.66 8.61 26.44
C ASN A 127 2.29 8.65 25.75
N LEU A 128 2.00 7.64 24.93
CA LEU A 128 0.73 7.47 24.21
C LEU A 128 -0.06 6.33 24.84
N ASP A 129 -1.39 6.49 24.92
CA ASP A 129 -2.27 5.43 25.36
C ASP A 129 -2.32 4.30 24.31
N VAL A 130 -2.29 3.06 24.78
CA VAL A 130 -2.40 1.88 23.92
C VAL A 130 -3.84 1.74 23.45
N PRO A 131 -4.12 1.72 22.12
CA PRO A 131 -5.48 1.63 21.62
C PRO A 131 -6.09 0.25 21.86
N PRO A 132 -7.43 0.14 21.98
CA PRO A 132 -8.11 -1.15 22.15
C PRO A 132 -8.00 -2.07 20.92
N SER A 133 -7.54 -1.56 19.77
CA SER A 133 -7.21 -2.37 18.57
C SER A 133 -5.94 -3.19 18.72
N CYS A 134 -5.09 -2.88 19.70
CA CYS A 134 -3.83 -3.55 19.96
C CYS A 134 -4.09 -4.99 20.43
N TYR A 135 -3.51 -5.95 19.71
CA TYR A 135 -3.51 -7.36 20.10
C TYR A 135 -2.11 -7.75 20.59
N ASP A 136 -1.98 -8.12 21.87
CA ASP A 136 -0.72 -8.66 22.40
C ASP A 136 -0.79 -10.20 22.43
N THR A 137 0.32 -10.84 22.07
CA THR A 137 0.48 -12.31 22.07
C THR A 137 0.42 -12.94 23.46
N GLN A 138 0.29 -12.15 24.53
CA GLN A 138 0.07 -12.62 25.90
C GLN A 138 -1.39 -12.96 26.24
N ASP A 139 -2.36 -12.69 25.36
CA ASP A 139 -3.77 -13.09 25.53
C ASP A 139 -4.02 -14.56 25.10
N SER A 140 -3.19 -15.50 25.60
CA SER A 140 -3.37 -16.96 25.47
C SER A 140 -3.47 -17.65 26.82
#